data_AF-A0A544YY57-F1
#
_entry.id   AF-A0A544YY57-F1
#
_cell.length_a   1.000
_cell.length_b   1.000
_cell.length_c   1.000
_cell.angle_alpha   90.00
_cell.angle_beta   90.00
_cell.angle_gamma   90.00
#
_symmetry.space_group_name_H-M   'P 1'
#
loop_
_entity.id
_entity.type
_entity.pdbx_description
1 polymer ?
#
loop_
_entity_poly.entity_id
_entity_poly.type
_entity_poly.pdbx_seq_one_letter_code
_entity_poly.pdbx_strand_id
1 'polypeptide(L)' 'MAALAYLVTEACAGCGACLLTCPEHAIRPSERPSERPSDQQGSGVSLVVLDSRCTRCGECAEVCPVDAVLEVRV' A
#
# COMPACT_ATOMS: atom_id res chain seq x y z
N MET A 1 -21.40 -0.92 -11.64
CA MET A 1 -20.08 -0.40 -12.03
C MET A 1 -19.11 -1.01 -11.06
N ALA A 2 -18.32 -2.01 -11.48
CA ALA A 2 -17.30 -2.59 -10.61
C ALA A 2 -16.16 -1.57 -10.47
N ALA A 3 -15.87 -1.13 -9.25
CA ALA A 3 -14.69 -0.34 -9.01
C ALA A 3 -13.53 -1.29 -8.70
N LEU A 4 -12.36 -1.00 -9.24
CA LEU A 4 -11.14 -1.75 -8.95
C LEU A 4 -10.34 -0.91 -7.98
N ALA A 5 -9.81 -1.49 -6.92
CA ALA A 5 -8.97 -0.77 -5.98
C ALA A 5 -7.75 -1.62 -5.65
N TYR A 6 -6.66 -0.97 -5.25
CA TYR A 6 -5.54 -1.66 -4.64
C TYR A 6 -5.66 -1.58 -3.13
N LEU A 7 -5.40 -2.68 -2.43
CA LEU A 7 -5.39 -2.75 -0.97
C LEU A 7 -4.01 -3.22 -0.51
N VAL A 8 -3.46 -2.55 0.50
CA VAL A 8 -2.24 -2.99 1.16
C VAL A 8 -2.62 -3.89 2.34
N THR A 9 -2.01 -5.07 2.40
CA THR A 9 -2.26 -6.07 3.43
C THR A 9 -1.31 -5.92 4.62
N GLU A 10 -1.60 -6.64 5.71
CA GLU A 10 -0.75 -6.67 6.90
C GLU A 10 0.67 -7.25 6.65
N ALA A 11 0.87 -7.94 5.51
CA ALA A 11 2.19 -8.39 5.05
C ALA A 11 3.16 -7.23 4.74
N CYS A 12 2.66 -5.98 4.72
CA CYS A 12 3.30 -4.77 4.20
C CYS A 12 4.80 -4.51 4.45
N ALA A 13 5.56 -5.04 5.41
CA ALA A 13 6.97 -4.67 5.68
C ALA A 13 7.34 -3.18 5.89
N GLY A 14 6.59 -2.18 5.39
CA GLY A 14 6.85 -0.75 5.61
C GLY A 14 8.12 -0.22 4.92
N CYS A 15 8.55 -0.80 3.79
CA CYS A 15 9.78 -0.40 3.08
C CYS A 15 9.68 0.97 2.37
N GLY A 16 8.47 1.45 2.09
CA GLY A 16 8.23 2.75 1.46
C GLY A 16 8.43 2.81 -0.06
N ALA A 17 8.80 1.72 -0.73
CA ALA A 17 9.02 1.72 -2.19
C ALA A 17 7.79 2.16 -2.99
N CYS A 18 6.60 1.70 -2.59
CA CYS A 18 5.34 2.05 -3.22
C CYS A 18 4.98 3.55 -3.08
N LEU A 19 5.43 4.22 -2.01
CA LEU A 19 5.22 5.66 -1.81
C LEU A 19 6.03 6.49 -2.79
N LEU A 20 7.24 6.02 -3.14
CA LEU A 20 8.16 6.69 -4.06
C LEU A 20 7.78 6.44 -5.53
N THR A 21 7.23 5.26 -5.83
CA THR A 21 6.87 4.90 -7.22
C THR A 21 5.52 5.44 -7.66
N CYS A 22 4.59 5.71 -6.74
CA CYS A 22 3.23 6.12 -7.09
C CYS A 22 3.20 7.60 -7.56
N PRO A 23 2.95 7.88 -8.86
CA PRO A 23 3.01 9.25 -9.38
C PRO A 23 1.91 10.16 -8.81
N GLU A 24 0.72 9.59 -8.57
CA GLU A 24 -0.42 10.30 -7.99
C GLU A 24 -0.33 10.47 -6.47
N HIS A 25 0.71 9.86 -5.85
CA HIS A 25 0.86 9.81 -4.40
C HIS A 25 -0.42 9.36 -3.68
N ALA A 26 -1.07 8.35 -4.26
CA ALA A 26 -2.33 7.78 -3.78
C ALA A 26 -2.15 6.90 -2.52
N ILE A 27 -0.92 6.46 -2.24
CA ILE A 27 -0.59 5.60 -1.09
C ILE A 27 -0.15 6.48 0.08
N ARG A 28 -0.70 6.22 1.29
CA ARG A 28 -0.40 6.98 2.52
C ARG A 28 -0.29 6.05 3.73
N PRO A 29 0.47 6.43 4.77
CA PRO A 29 0.36 5.79 6.08
C PRO A 29 -1.07 5.91 6.60
N SER A 30 -1.64 4.79 7.00
CA SER A 30 -2.92 4.78 7.71
C SER A 30 -2.70 5.19 9.16
N GLU A 31 -3.76 5.71 9.78
CA GLU A 31 -3.76 6.05 11.20
C GLU A 31 -3.73 4.81 12.11
N ARG A 32 -3.94 3.61 11.53
CA ARG A 32 -3.81 2.36 12.25
C ARG A 32 -2.34 1.94 12.31
N PRO A 33 -1.76 1.84 13.52
CA PRO A 33 -0.48 1.18 13.69
C PRO A 33 -0.62 -0.25 13.16
N SER A 34 0.39 -0.76 12.46
CA SER A 34 0.40 -2.19 12.21
C SER A 34 0.62 -2.90 13.55
N GLU A 35 0.11 -4.12 13.68
CA GLU A 35 0.35 -4.95 14.87
C GLU A 35 1.83 -5.35 15.00
N ARG A 36 2.67 -4.91 14.07
CA ARG A 36 4.09 -5.23 14.03
C ARG A 36 4.88 -4.38 15.03
N PRO A 37 5.77 -5.02 15.80
CA PRO A 37 6.69 -4.33 16.71
C PRO A 37 7.55 -3.28 15.99
N SER A 38 7.72 -2.11 16.62
CA SER A 38 8.44 -0.94 16.10
C SER A 38 9.97 -1.13 15.96
N ASP A 39 10.51 -2.24 16.45
CA ASP A 39 11.92 -2.64 16.42
C ASP A 39 12.34 -3.37 15.14
N GLN A 40 11.40 -3.77 14.28
CA GLN A 40 11.71 -4.38 12.99
C GLN A 40 11.95 -3.32 11.89
N GLN A 41 12.90 -3.58 10.99
CA GLN A 41 13.18 -2.74 9.82
C GLN A 41 11.91 -2.58 8.97
N GLY A 42 11.28 -1.42 9.08
CA GLY A 42 9.99 -1.16 8.45
C GLY A 42 9.21 -0.16 9.28
N SER A 43 8.58 0.81 8.63
CA SER A 43 7.66 1.68 9.35
C SER A 43 6.49 0.81 9.82
N GLY A 44 6.32 0.64 11.14
CA GLY A 44 5.25 -0.14 11.80
C GLY A 44 3.85 0.44 11.59
N VAL A 45 3.56 0.87 10.36
CA VAL A 45 2.35 1.55 9.93
C VAL A 45 1.74 0.73 8.81
N SER A 46 0.43 0.52 8.87
CA SER A 46 -0.31 -0.02 7.74
C SER A 46 -0.47 1.07 6.69
N LEU A 47 -0.39 0.75 5.39
CA LEU A 47 -0.57 1.73 4.30
C LEU A 47 -2.00 1.64 3.76
N VAL A 48 -2.54 2.74 3.28
CA VAL A 48 -3.85 2.81 2.64
C VAL A 48 -3.73 3.43 1.25
N VAL A 49 -4.52 2.93 0.30
CA VAL A 49 -4.62 3.48 -1.05
C VAL A 49 -5.89 4.32 -1.15
N LEU A 50 -5.75 5.57 -1.59
CA LEU A 50 -6.86 6.48 -1.84
C LEU A 50 -7.42 6.22 -3.25
N ASP A 51 -8.56 5.52 -3.35
CA ASP A 51 -9.22 5.23 -4.64
C ASP A 51 -9.49 6.51 -5.46
N SER A 52 -9.82 7.62 -4.79
CA SER A 52 -10.03 8.93 -5.43
C SER A 52 -8.81 9.48 -6.17
N ARG A 53 -7.61 8.97 -5.90
CA ARG A 53 -6.35 9.33 -6.58
C ARG A 53 -5.72 8.16 -7.34
N CYS A 54 -6.21 6.94 -7.14
CA CYS A 54 -5.61 5.76 -7.73
C CYS A 54 -6.02 5.65 -9.20
N THR A 55 -5.07 5.78 -10.11
CA THR A 55 -5.29 5.54 -11.55
C THR A 55 -5.22 4.06 -11.94
N ARG A 56 -4.97 3.18 -10.96
CA ARG A 56 -4.86 1.73 -11.13
C ARG A 56 -3.75 1.31 -12.11
N CYS A 57 -2.60 2.01 -12.06
CA CYS A 57 -1.47 1.71 -12.94
C CYS A 57 -0.74 0.40 -12.61
N GLY A 58 -0.87 -0.14 -11.40
CA GLY A 58 -0.24 -1.40 -10.98
C GLY A 58 1.21 -1.30 -10.49
N GLU A 59 1.89 -0.17 -10.66
CA GLU A 59 3.30 0.01 -10.29
C GLU A 59 3.61 -0.31 -8.81
N CYS A 60 2.65 -0.05 -7.92
CA CYS A 60 2.79 -0.32 -6.50
C CYS A 60 2.81 -1.82 -6.16
N ALA A 61 2.15 -2.65 -6.96
CA ALA A 61 2.20 -4.10 -6.83
C ALA A 61 3.53 -4.64 -7.36
N GLU A 62 3.97 -4.17 -8.53
CA GLU A 62 5.23 -4.59 -9.16
C GLU A 62 6.47 -4.25 -8.31
N VAL A 63 6.49 -3.10 -7.65
CA VAL A 63 7.63 -2.70 -6.81
C VAL A 63 7.63 -3.37 -5.43
N CYS A 64 6.54 -4.06 -5.04
CA CYS A 64 6.41 -4.58 -3.69
C CYS A 64 7.24 -5.87 -3.52
N PRO A 65 8.30 -5.87 -2.71
CA PRO A 65 9.17 -7.04 -2.56
C PRO A 65 8.53 -8.20 -1.79
N VAL A 66 7.38 -7.97 -1.17
CA VAL A 66 6.67 -8.92 -0.30
C VAL A 66 5.23 -9.16 -0.77
N ASP A 67 4.90 -8.74 -2.00
CA ASP A 67 3.58 -8.91 -2.63
C ASP A 67 2.40 -8.47 -1.74
N ALA A 68 2.61 -7.41 -0.95
CA ALA A 68 1.63 -6.96 0.03
C ALA A 68 0.50 -6.10 -0.58
N VAL A 69 0.58 -5.72 -1.86
CA VAL A 69 -0.39 -4.88 -2.54
C VAL A 69 -1.25 -5.74 -3.46
N LEU A 70 -2.55 -5.83 -3.19
CA LEU A 70 -3.48 -6.70 -3.91
C LEU A 70 -4.53 -5.87 -4.66
N GLU A 71 -4.83 -6.28 -5.89
CA GLU A 71 -5.97 -5.75 -6.65
C GLU A 71 -7.26 -6.40 -6.14
N VAL A 72 -8.21 -5.57 -5.70
CA VAL A 72 -9.52 -5.99 -5.20
C VAL A 72 -10.63 -5.40 -6.06
N ARG A 73 -11.67 -6.20 -6.30
CA ARG A 73 -12.92 -5.76 -6.94
C ARG A 73 -13.88 -5.29 -5.86
N VAL A 74 -14.39 -4.08 -6.00
CA VAL A 74 -15.37 -3.45 -5.09
C VAL A 74 -16.66 -3.07 -5.81
#